data_AF-A0A4Q3MY28-F1
#
_entry.id   AF-A0A4Q3MY28-F1
#
_cell.length_a   1.000
_cell.length_b   1.000
_cell.length_c   1.000
_cell.angle_alpha   90.00
_cell.angle_beta   90.00
_cell.angle_gamma   90.00
#
_symmetry.space_group_name_H-M   'P 1'
#
loop_
_entity.id
_entity.type
_entity.pdbx_description
1 polymer ?
#
loop_
_entity_poly.entity_id
_entity_poly.type
_entity_poly.pdbx_seq_one_letter_code
_entity_poly.pdbx_strand_id
1 'polypeptide(L)'
;AMPGAVHRLPEQGALWLHLRLQRGVRERQDWMLRLPMPVLDLVTVYQQEGGEWRAESAGDTLAVNRWPVQGRYPVFSLDLPPGEPRDVYVRIQHSTPAQFPLELVTRTRHTESAQLDYLGLGAALGALLLLIASCLATGWVYRDRGFAWYAAYAALTSLAMSAYTGVAAQFLWPGFGLLQDAPTNMLACLAVGAAVLFVRNTLGLRRRLPALDRLSLVLGAAAPAVALLATVLPKAAFLPVMGAYVCAASGTALAMSAMGWRRGDAVARWVFVAQFPLVAAVVLTVTRNLGWLDLPFVPQYTVILGLAVEVPLLLVALFMRSRDRHSAEVREQALTTHDALTGLLA
;
A
#
# COMPACT_ATOMS: atom_id res chain seq x y z
N ALA A 1 -9.61 18.81 -20.93
CA ALA A 1 -8.81 18.78 -19.69
C ALA A 1 -7.33 18.81 -20.08
N MET A 2 -6.49 19.58 -19.40
CA MET A 2 -5.03 19.53 -19.65
C MET A 2 -4.49 18.18 -19.18
N PRO A 3 -3.61 17.51 -19.94
CA PRO A 3 -2.93 16.29 -19.48
C PRO A 3 -2.18 16.57 -18.17
N GLY A 4 -2.46 15.80 -17.12
CA GLY A 4 -1.75 15.87 -15.83
C GLY A 4 -2.33 16.82 -14.77
N ALA A 5 -3.45 17.50 -15.03
CA ALA A 5 -4.12 18.31 -14.00
C ALA A 5 -4.73 17.42 -12.91
N VAL A 6 -4.59 17.82 -11.64
CA VAL A 6 -5.33 17.22 -10.52
C VAL A 6 -6.77 17.65 -10.65
N HIS A 7 -7.69 16.69 -10.74
CA HIS A 7 -9.12 16.97 -10.82
C HIS A 7 -9.79 16.62 -9.50
N ARG A 8 -10.35 17.63 -8.83
CA ARG A 8 -11.25 17.44 -7.70
C ARG A 8 -12.66 17.27 -8.24
N LEU A 9 -13.20 16.06 -8.14
CA LEU A 9 -14.59 15.80 -8.48
C LEU A 9 -15.46 16.01 -7.24
N PRO A 10 -16.65 16.64 -7.38
CA PRO A 10 -17.67 16.63 -6.33
C PRO A 10 -18.00 15.19 -5.94
N GLU A 11 -18.50 14.95 -4.71
CA GLU A 11 -18.88 13.61 -4.22
C GLU A 11 -19.90 12.87 -5.12
N GLN A 12 -20.68 13.61 -5.92
CA GLN A 12 -21.61 13.08 -6.92
C GLN A 12 -21.25 13.50 -8.36
N GLY A 13 -20.11 14.16 -8.55
CA GLY A 13 -19.66 14.66 -9.83
C GLY A 13 -19.01 13.56 -10.68
N ALA A 14 -19.05 13.75 -11.99
CA ALA A 14 -18.33 12.91 -12.94
C ALA A 14 -17.50 13.79 -13.87
N LEU A 15 -16.27 13.38 -14.15
CA LEU A 15 -15.47 13.99 -15.20
C LEU A 15 -15.87 13.35 -16.52
N TRP A 16 -16.40 14.16 -17.44
CA TRP A 16 -16.64 13.74 -18.81
C TRP A 16 -15.51 14.21 -19.69
N LEU A 17 -14.88 13.26 -20.39
CA LEU A 17 -13.89 13.51 -21.42
C LEU A 17 -14.49 13.10 -22.76
N HIS A 18 -14.43 14.00 -23.73
CA HIS A 18 -14.76 13.70 -25.12
C HIS A 18 -13.45 13.59 -25.90
N LEU A 19 -13.22 12.42 -26.47
CA LEU A 19 -12.04 12.11 -27.27
C LEU A 19 -12.51 11.89 -28.71
N ARG A 20 -11.95 12.66 -29.64
CA ARG A 20 -12.12 12.42 -31.07
C ARG A 20 -10.87 11.73 -31.59
N LEU A 21 -10.97 10.44 -31.86
CA LEU A 21 -9.84 9.59 -32.21
C LEU A 21 -9.96 9.15 -33.66
N GLN A 22 -8.84 9.05 -34.37
CA GLN A 22 -8.80 8.57 -35.75
C GLN A 22 -7.64 7.60 -35.90
N ARG A 23 -7.95 6.38 -36.35
CA ARG A 23 -6.94 5.38 -36.71
C ARG A 23 -6.45 5.62 -38.14
N GLY A 24 -5.14 5.51 -38.37
CA GLY A 24 -4.57 5.64 -39.70
C GLY A 24 -5.13 4.59 -40.68
N VAL A 25 -5.30 4.95 -41.95
CA VAL A 25 -5.90 4.06 -42.98
C VAL A 25 -5.11 2.74 -43.17
N ARG A 26 -3.79 2.78 -42.98
CA ARG A 26 -2.90 1.61 -43.09
C ARG A 26 -2.55 0.98 -41.73
N GLU A 27 -3.06 1.56 -40.65
CA GLU A 27 -2.73 1.14 -39.30
C GLU A 27 -3.62 -0.04 -38.89
N ARG A 28 -2.97 -1.17 -38.60
CA ARG A 28 -3.64 -2.42 -38.19
C ARG A 28 -3.58 -2.67 -36.68
N GLN A 29 -3.09 -1.70 -35.91
CA GLN A 29 -2.93 -1.88 -34.47
C GLN A 29 -4.28 -1.68 -33.78
N ASP A 30 -4.56 -2.58 -32.83
CA ASP A 30 -5.67 -2.42 -31.90
C ASP A 30 -5.27 -1.39 -30.85
N TRP A 31 -6.05 -0.31 -30.77
CA TRP A 31 -5.86 0.73 -29.76
C TRP A 31 -6.66 0.41 -28.51
N MET A 32 -6.08 0.74 -27.36
CA MET A 32 -6.69 0.58 -26.07
C MET A 32 -6.54 1.87 -25.27
N LEU A 33 -7.58 2.18 -24.51
CA LEU A 33 -7.58 3.25 -23.55
C LEU A 33 -7.20 2.68 -22.18
N ARG A 34 -6.09 3.19 -21.63
CA ARG A 34 -5.52 2.74 -20.35
C ARG A 34 -5.62 3.86 -19.32
N LEU A 35 -6.13 3.53 -18.14
CA LEU A 35 -6.08 4.39 -16.96
C LEU A 35 -5.27 3.69 -15.87
N PRO A 36 -3.95 3.92 -15.76
CA PRO A 36 -3.07 3.17 -14.86
C PRO A 36 -3.25 3.60 -13.39
N MET A 37 -4.46 3.46 -12.87
CA MET A 37 -4.87 3.80 -11.50
C MET A 37 -5.74 2.65 -10.95
N PRO A 38 -5.13 1.70 -10.22
CA PRO A 38 -5.85 0.54 -9.66
C PRO A 38 -7.00 0.89 -8.70
N VAL A 39 -6.88 2.02 -8.00
CA VAL A 39 -7.81 2.48 -6.95
C VAL A 39 -8.88 3.46 -7.49
N LEU A 40 -9.20 3.34 -8.78
CA LEU A 40 -10.18 4.20 -9.45
C LEU A 40 -11.59 3.65 -9.28
N ASP A 41 -12.46 4.41 -8.59
CA ASP A 41 -13.84 4.00 -8.24
C ASP A 41 -14.60 3.41 -9.42
N LEU A 42 -14.84 4.22 -10.46
CA LEU A 42 -15.59 3.80 -11.63
C LEU A 42 -15.23 4.65 -12.85
N VAL A 43 -14.93 3.97 -13.96
CA VAL A 43 -14.83 4.58 -15.27
C VAL A 43 -15.73 3.84 -16.24
N THR A 44 -16.52 4.59 -16.99
CA THR A 44 -17.36 4.08 -18.08
C THR A 44 -16.92 4.70 -19.39
N VAL A 45 -16.60 3.86 -20.37
CA VAL A 45 -16.29 4.26 -21.74
C VAL A 45 -17.51 3.99 -22.62
N TYR A 46 -17.93 5.02 -23.33
CA TYR A 46 -19.00 4.97 -24.33
C TYR A 46 -18.39 5.08 -25.71
N GLN A 47 -18.64 4.09 -26.55
CA GLN A 47 -18.18 4.03 -27.93
C GLN A 47 -19.29 3.53 -28.85
N GLN A 48 -19.21 3.84 -30.14
CA GLN A 48 -20.16 3.36 -31.13
C GLN A 48 -19.67 2.05 -31.75
N GLU A 49 -20.53 1.03 -31.75
CA GLU A 49 -20.32 -0.26 -32.41
C GLU A 49 -21.53 -0.50 -33.32
N GLY A 50 -21.32 -0.61 -34.64
CA GLY A 50 -22.42 -0.83 -35.60
C GLY A 50 -23.49 0.27 -35.66
N GLY A 51 -23.21 1.47 -35.14
CA GLY A 51 -24.16 2.59 -35.07
C GLY A 51 -24.94 2.69 -33.74
N GLU A 52 -24.79 1.71 -32.85
CA GLU A 52 -25.35 1.75 -31.49
C GLU A 52 -24.28 2.16 -30.47
N TRP A 53 -24.70 2.86 -29.40
CA TRP A 53 -23.82 3.23 -28.30
C TRP A 53 -23.67 2.07 -27.32
N ARG A 54 -22.43 1.61 -27.13
CA ARG A 54 -22.07 0.61 -26.13
C ARG A 54 -21.35 1.27 -24.96
N ALA A 55 -21.74 0.88 -23.74
CA ALA A 55 -21.13 1.35 -22.50
C ALA A 55 -20.38 0.20 -21.82
N GLU A 56 -19.10 0.42 -21.56
CA GLU A 56 -18.23 -0.53 -20.88
C GLU A 56 -17.68 0.08 -19.59
N SER A 57 -17.70 -0.66 -18.48
CA SER A 57 -17.30 -0.12 -17.17
C SER A 57 -16.25 -0.97 -16.47
N ALA A 58 -15.34 -0.29 -15.77
CA ALA A 58 -14.31 -0.89 -14.92
C ALA A 58 -13.97 0.06 -13.76
N GLY A 59 -13.35 -0.46 -12.70
CA GLY A 59 -13.01 0.30 -11.49
C GLY A 59 -13.08 -0.58 -10.24
N ASP A 60 -12.50 -0.14 -9.13
CA ASP A 60 -12.41 -0.92 -7.88
C ASP A 60 -13.76 -1.09 -7.15
N THR A 61 -14.78 -0.32 -7.53
CA THR A 61 -16.18 -0.58 -7.12
C THR A 61 -16.86 -1.72 -7.89
N LEU A 62 -16.23 -2.23 -8.95
CA LEU A 62 -16.71 -3.35 -9.76
C LEU A 62 -15.77 -4.55 -9.64
N ALA A 63 -16.34 -5.75 -9.60
CA ALA A 63 -15.56 -6.98 -9.62
C ALA A 63 -14.72 -7.04 -10.91
N VAL A 64 -13.42 -7.34 -10.79
CA VAL A 64 -12.47 -7.39 -11.92
C VAL A 64 -12.95 -8.37 -13.00
N ASN A 65 -13.62 -9.46 -12.62
CA ASN A 65 -14.16 -10.42 -13.57
C ASN A 65 -15.28 -9.87 -14.48
N ARG A 66 -15.88 -8.72 -14.16
CA ARG A 66 -16.88 -8.02 -14.99
C ARG A 66 -16.27 -6.97 -15.90
N TRP A 67 -14.97 -6.69 -15.77
CA TRP A 67 -14.31 -5.69 -16.61
C TRP A 67 -14.15 -6.23 -18.05
N PRO A 68 -14.26 -5.36 -19.08
CA PRO A 68 -14.08 -5.76 -20.48
C PRO A 68 -12.69 -6.36 -20.75
N VAL A 69 -11.66 -5.78 -20.12
CA VAL A 69 -10.30 -6.30 -20.12
C VAL A 69 -9.88 -6.46 -18.67
N GLN A 70 -9.71 -7.70 -18.22
CA GLN A 70 -9.27 -7.99 -16.85
C GLN A 70 -7.80 -7.61 -16.66
N GLY A 71 -7.50 -6.93 -15.57
CA GLY A 71 -6.15 -6.48 -15.26
C GLY A 71 -6.07 -5.77 -13.91
N ARG A 72 -4.90 -5.21 -13.61
CA ARG A 72 -4.63 -4.48 -12.36
C ARG A 72 -5.28 -3.11 -12.28
N TYR A 73 -5.64 -2.54 -13.42
CA TYR A 73 -6.25 -1.21 -13.54
C TYR A 73 -7.16 -1.18 -14.78
N PRO A 74 -8.08 -0.20 -14.88
CA PRO A 74 -9.03 -0.13 -15.99
C PRO A 74 -8.37 0.01 -17.37
N VAL A 75 -8.75 -0.90 -18.28
CA VAL A 75 -8.32 -0.91 -19.69
C VAL A 75 -9.52 -1.23 -20.57
N PHE A 76 -9.66 -0.50 -21.67
CA PHE A 76 -10.77 -0.64 -22.62
C PHE A 76 -10.22 -0.82 -24.03
N SER A 77 -10.79 -1.75 -24.79
CA SER A 77 -10.47 -1.90 -26.22
C SER A 77 -11.30 -0.90 -27.01
N LEU A 78 -10.66 -0.10 -27.86
CA LEU A 78 -11.34 0.90 -28.67
C LEU A 78 -11.66 0.35 -30.05
N ASP A 79 -12.93 0.44 -30.45
CA ASP A 79 -13.34 0.14 -31.82
C ASP A 79 -13.16 1.37 -32.72
N LEU A 80 -12.06 1.41 -33.46
CA LEU A 80 -11.70 2.50 -34.36
C LEU A 80 -11.55 1.97 -35.79
N PRO A 81 -12.57 2.10 -36.67
CA PRO A 81 -12.45 1.73 -38.07
C PRO A 81 -11.38 2.59 -38.78
N PRO A 82 -10.74 2.06 -39.83
CA PRO A 82 -9.60 2.71 -40.46
C PRO A 82 -10.05 3.96 -41.22
N GLY A 83 -9.36 5.09 -41.00
CA GLY A 83 -9.57 6.33 -41.75
C GLY A 83 -10.73 7.21 -41.28
N GLU A 84 -11.66 6.70 -40.48
CA GLU A 84 -12.81 7.44 -39.98
C GLU A 84 -12.56 7.94 -38.53
N PRO A 85 -12.81 9.22 -38.23
CA PRO A 85 -12.79 9.69 -36.85
C PRO A 85 -13.99 9.13 -36.08
N ARG A 86 -13.76 8.68 -34.84
CA ARG A 86 -14.78 8.23 -33.90
C ARG A 86 -14.77 9.08 -32.64
N ASP A 87 -15.97 9.33 -32.13
CA ASP A 87 -16.17 9.98 -30.86
C ASP A 87 -16.26 8.93 -29.75
N VAL A 88 -15.40 9.08 -28.74
CA VAL A 88 -15.36 8.24 -27.55
C VAL A 88 -15.60 9.15 -26.34
N TYR A 89 -16.60 8.80 -25.53
CA TYR A 89 -16.88 9.53 -24.29
C TYR A 89 -16.41 8.69 -23.10
N VAL A 90 -15.69 9.33 -22.19
CA VAL A 90 -15.19 8.68 -20.97
C VAL A 90 -15.79 9.41 -19.79
N ARG A 91 -16.54 8.68 -18.97
CA ARG A 91 -17.10 9.17 -17.71
C ARG A 91 -16.27 8.59 -16.57
N ILE A 92 -15.61 9.44 -15.81
CA ILE A 92 -14.82 9.04 -14.63
C ILE A 92 -15.56 9.53 -13.38
N GLN A 93 -15.79 8.62 -12.45
CA GLN A 93 -16.33 8.89 -11.12
C GLN A 93 -15.30 8.42 -10.10
N HIS A 94 -14.94 9.29 -9.18
CA HIS A 94 -13.97 8.98 -8.13
C HIS A 94 -14.22 9.90 -6.94
N SER A 95 -14.25 9.31 -5.75
CA SER A 95 -14.59 9.99 -4.50
C SER A 95 -13.45 10.83 -3.92
N THR A 96 -12.21 10.60 -4.34
CA THR A 96 -11.04 11.37 -3.88
C THR A 96 -10.45 12.29 -4.94
N PRO A 97 -9.83 13.42 -4.55
CA PRO A 97 -9.06 14.24 -5.49
C PRO A 97 -7.88 13.44 -6.06
N ALA A 98 -7.86 13.25 -7.38
CA ALA A 98 -6.81 12.47 -8.04
C ALA A 98 -6.40 13.08 -9.39
N GLN A 99 -5.23 12.65 -9.86
CA GLN A 99 -4.86 12.81 -11.25
C GLN A 99 -5.31 11.55 -11.98
N PHE A 100 -5.97 11.72 -13.11
CA PHE A 100 -6.41 10.61 -13.95
C PHE A 100 -5.46 10.49 -15.13
N PRO A 101 -4.39 9.66 -15.03
CA PRO A 101 -3.57 9.37 -16.19
C PRO A 101 -4.44 8.69 -17.25
N LEU A 102 -4.53 9.29 -18.42
CA LEU A 102 -5.26 8.75 -19.56
C LEU A 102 -4.26 8.51 -20.68
N GLU A 103 -4.08 7.24 -21.03
CA GLU A 103 -3.08 6.83 -22.00
C GLU A 103 -3.73 6.06 -23.14
N LEU A 104 -3.40 6.45 -24.36
CA LEU A 104 -3.77 5.72 -25.57
C LEU A 104 -2.60 4.83 -25.96
N VAL A 105 -2.77 3.52 -25.89
CA VAL A 105 -1.71 2.53 -26.11
C VAL A 105 -2.18 1.44 -27.06
N THR A 106 -1.24 0.79 -27.74
CA THR A 106 -1.59 -0.32 -28.64
C THR A 106 -1.59 -1.64 -27.86
N ARG A 107 -2.36 -2.63 -28.31
CA ARG A 107 -2.48 -3.95 -27.65
C ARG A 107 -1.12 -4.61 -27.42
N THR A 108 -0.22 -4.52 -28.39
CA THR A 108 1.14 -5.07 -28.28
C THR A 108 1.94 -4.37 -27.18
N ARG A 109 2.01 -3.03 -27.19
CA ARG A 109 2.74 -2.26 -26.17
C ARG A 109 2.17 -2.46 -24.77
N HIS A 110 0.85 -2.53 -24.64
CA HIS A 110 0.20 -2.83 -23.37
C HIS A 110 0.66 -4.20 -22.85
N THR A 111 0.64 -5.23 -23.70
CA THR A 111 1.03 -6.59 -23.31
C THR A 111 2.50 -6.65 -22.90
N GLU A 112 3.40 -6.03 -23.67
CA GLU A 112 4.83 -5.93 -23.34
C GLU A 112 5.07 -5.20 -22.01
N SER A 113 4.44 -4.04 -21.82
CA SER A 113 4.56 -3.28 -20.57
C SER A 113 3.98 -4.04 -19.36
N ALA A 114 2.84 -4.72 -19.55
CA ALA A 114 2.23 -5.53 -18.51
C ALA A 114 3.13 -6.70 -18.10
N GLN A 115 3.81 -7.36 -19.04
CA GLN A 115 4.76 -8.44 -18.72
C GLN A 115 5.90 -7.95 -17.83
N LEU A 116 6.50 -6.79 -18.15
CA LEU A 116 7.56 -6.19 -17.33
C LEU A 116 7.05 -5.79 -15.95
N ASP A 117 5.85 -5.19 -15.87
CA ASP A 117 5.22 -4.82 -14.62
C ASP A 117 4.95 -6.03 -13.71
N TYR A 118 4.38 -7.11 -14.26
CA TYR A 118 4.14 -8.35 -13.52
C TYR A 118 5.44 -9.04 -13.10
N LEU A 119 6.48 -9.00 -13.93
CA LEU A 119 7.79 -9.54 -13.56
C LEU A 119 8.37 -8.79 -12.36
N GLY A 120 8.35 -7.45 -12.39
CA GLY A 120 8.83 -6.61 -11.29
C GLY A 120 8.04 -6.82 -10.00
N LEU A 121 6.71 -6.89 -10.08
CA LEU A 121 5.86 -7.14 -8.92
C LEU A 121 5.95 -8.56 -8.39
N GLY A 122 6.05 -9.55 -9.27
CA GLY A 122 6.27 -10.94 -8.90
C GLY A 122 7.60 -11.10 -8.16
N ALA A 123 8.67 -10.47 -8.65
CA ALA A 123 9.96 -10.45 -7.97
C ALA A 123 9.88 -9.74 -6.61
N ALA A 124 9.23 -8.58 -6.52
CA ALA A 124 9.08 -7.84 -5.27
C ALA A 124 8.25 -8.62 -4.22
N LEU A 125 7.10 -9.16 -4.61
CA LEU A 125 6.25 -9.97 -3.72
C LEU A 125 6.92 -11.29 -3.34
N GLY A 126 7.65 -11.92 -4.27
CA GLY A 126 8.44 -13.12 -4.00
C GLY A 126 9.56 -12.87 -2.99
N ALA A 127 10.29 -11.77 -3.12
CA ALA A 127 11.33 -11.36 -2.17
C ALA A 127 10.74 -11.09 -0.78
N LEU A 128 9.58 -10.40 -0.71
CA LEU A 128 8.86 -10.16 0.54
C LEU A 128 8.37 -11.47 1.17
N LEU A 129 7.84 -12.40 0.37
CA LEU A 129 7.41 -13.72 0.85
C LEU A 129 8.57 -14.52 1.42
N LEU A 130 9.72 -14.53 0.73
CA LEU A 130 10.94 -15.19 1.21
C LEU A 130 11.42 -14.56 2.53
N LEU A 131 11.37 -13.23 2.63
CA LEU A 131 11.72 -12.50 3.84
C LEU A 131 10.78 -12.84 5.00
N ILE A 132 9.47 -12.92 4.77
CA ILE A 132 8.46 -13.31 5.77
C ILE A 132 8.73 -14.75 6.23
N ALA A 133 8.92 -15.68 5.29
CA ALA A 133 9.21 -17.09 5.58
C ALA A 133 10.51 -17.24 6.39
N SER A 134 11.57 -16.51 6.00
CA SER A 134 12.84 -16.49 6.72
C SER A 134 12.65 -15.97 8.15
N CYS A 135 11.90 -14.88 8.34
CA CYS A 135 11.62 -14.35 9.67
C CYS A 135 10.79 -15.32 10.51
N LEU A 136 9.79 -15.99 9.95
CA LEU A 136 9.02 -17.02 10.66
C LEU A 136 9.92 -18.19 11.09
N ALA A 137 10.79 -18.67 10.20
CA ALA A 137 11.75 -19.72 10.51
C ALA A 137 12.72 -19.29 11.62
N THR A 138 13.30 -18.08 11.52
CA THR A 138 14.15 -17.51 12.57
C THR A 138 13.40 -17.35 13.89
N GLY A 139 12.16 -16.87 13.87
CA GLY A 139 11.33 -16.75 15.06
C GLY A 139 11.02 -18.10 15.71
N TRP A 140 10.87 -19.15 14.92
CA TRP A 140 10.68 -20.51 15.42
C TRP A 140 11.96 -21.09 16.02
N VAL A 141 13.11 -20.93 15.35
CA VAL A 141 14.43 -21.41 15.80
C VAL A 141 14.89 -20.70 17.07
N TYR A 142 14.88 -19.36 17.06
CA TYR A 142 15.37 -18.55 18.18
C TYR A 142 14.30 -18.31 19.26
N ARG A 143 13.05 -18.75 19.04
CA ARG A 143 11.89 -18.52 19.93
C ARG A 143 11.66 -17.04 20.28
N ASP A 144 12.19 -16.12 19.48
CA ASP A 144 12.03 -14.68 19.67
C ASP A 144 10.76 -14.18 19.00
N ARG A 145 9.80 -13.76 19.84
CA ARG A 145 8.51 -13.19 19.43
C ARG A 145 8.67 -11.94 18.55
N GLY A 146 9.82 -11.27 18.57
CA GLY A 146 10.13 -10.14 17.69
C GLY A 146 9.99 -10.47 16.21
N PHE A 147 10.47 -11.64 15.79
CA PHE A 147 10.36 -12.06 14.40
C PHE A 147 8.93 -12.41 13.99
N ALA A 148 8.11 -12.93 14.91
CA ALA A 148 6.69 -13.19 14.64
C ALA A 148 5.91 -11.87 14.41
N TRP A 149 6.15 -10.85 15.23
CA TRP A 149 5.55 -9.52 15.03
C TRP A 149 6.00 -8.88 13.72
N TYR A 150 7.27 -9.03 13.37
CA TYR A 150 7.79 -8.53 12.10
C TYR A 150 7.19 -9.27 10.90
N ALA A 151 7.07 -10.59 10.98
CA ALA A 151 6.44 -11.38 9.93
C ALA A 151 4.97 -11.00 9.73
N ALA A 152 4.21 -10.77 10.82
CA ALA A 152 2.84 -10.29 10.75
C ALA A 152 2.73 -8.90 10.10
N TYR A 153 3.60 -7.96 10.50
CA TYR A 153 3.71 -6.65 9.88
C TYR A 153 4.04 -6.76 8.39
N ALA A 154 5.11 -7.47 8.04
CA ALA A 154 5.56 -7.62 6.66
C ALA A 154 4.50 -8.31 5.79
N ALA A 155 3.78 -9.31 6.30
CA ALA A 155 2.69 -9.98 5.60
C ALA A 155 1.52 -9.04 5.31
N LEU A 156 1.05 -8.30 6.32
CA LEU A 156 -0.06 -7.35 6.16
C LEU A 156 0.31 -6.20 5.22
N THR A 157 1.53 -5.67 5.35
CA THR A 157 2.05 -4.63 4.46
C THR A 157 2.22 -5.12 3.02
N SER A 158 2.70 -6.35 2.83
CA SER A 158 2.83 -6.95 1.49
C SER A 158 1.45 -7.13 0.85
N LEU A 159 0.47 -7.61 1.62
CA LEU A 159 -0.89 -7.80 1.15
C LEU A 159 -1.58 -6.46 0.85
N ALA A 160 -1.37 -5.44 1.69
CA ALA A 160 -1.84 -4.07 1.45
C ALA A 160 -1.21 -3.49 0.17
N MET A 161 0.10 -3.70 -0.05
CA MET A 161 0.79 -3.29 -1.28
C MET A 161 0.24 -4.02 -2.51
N SER A 162 -0.02 -5.33 -2.42
CA SER A 162 -0.66 -6.10 -3.50
C SER A 162 -2.06 -5.59 -3.82
N ALA A 163 -2.84 -5.20 -2.81
CA ALA A 163 -4.16 -4.60 -2.99
C ALA A 163 -4.07 -3.23 -3.66
N TYR A 164 -3.19 -2.36 -3.16
CA TYR A 164 -2.98 -1.00 -3.67
C TYR A 164 -2.45 -0.97 -5.12
N THR A 165 -1.69 -2.00 -5.52
CA THR A 165 -1.18 -2.14 -6.89
C THR A 165 -2.16 -2.86 -7.84
N GLY A 166 -3.33 -3.28 -7.36
CA GLY A 166 -4.35 -4.00 -8.14
C GLY A 166 -4.08 -5.50 -8.34
N VAL A 167 -2.92 -6.01 -7.93
CA VAL A 167 -2.54 -7.42 -8.08
C VAL A 167 -3.48 -8.32 -7.27
N ALA A 168 -3.79 -7.93 -6.04
CA ALA A 168 -4.66 -8.74 -5.18
C ALA A 168 -6.12 -8.75 -5.68
N ALA A 169 -6.59 -7.62 -6.21
CA ALA A 169 -7.92 -7.53 -6.82
C ALA A 169 -8.05 -8.48 -8.04
N GLN A 170 -7.01 -8.59 -8.85
CA GLN A 170 -7.01 -9.46 -10.02
C GLN A 170 -6.86 -10.95 -9.68
N PHE A 171 -5.95 -11.32 -8.76
CA PHE A 171 -5.59 -12.72 -8.53
C PHE A 171 -6.16 -13.35 -7.26
N LEU A 172 -6.27 -12.58 -6.16
CA LEU A 172 -6.71 -13.13 -4.87
C LEU A 172 -8.23 -13.07 -4.71
N TRP A 173 -8.87 -12.00 -5.19
CA TRP A 173 -10.31 -11.82 -5.01
C TRP A 173 -11.05 -11.20 -6.21
N PRO A 174 -10.91 -11.75 -7.44
CA PRO A 174 -11.49 -11.19 -8.66
C PRO A 174 -13.03 -11.07 -8.67
N GLY A 175 -13.72 -11.84 -7.83
CA GLY A 175 -15.18 -11.84 -7.72
C GLY A 175 -15.74 -10.98 -6.59
N PHE A 176 -14.91 -10.46 -5.67
CA PHE A 176 -15.36 -9.74 -4.47
C PHE A 176 -15.61 -8.24 -4.71
N GLY A 177 -16.16 -7.87 -5.87
CA GLY A 177 -16.53 -6.46 -6.14
C GLY A 177 -17.62 -5.91 -5.21
N LEU A 178 -18.35 -6.77 -4.50
CA LEU A 178 -19.42 -6.37 -3.57
C LEU A 178 -18.91 -5.65 -2.31
N LEU A 179 -17.65 -5.87 -1.92
CA LEU A 179 -17.01 -5.17 -0.80
C LEU A 179 -16.32 -3.86 -1.23
N GLN A 180 -16.42 -3.49 -2.51
CA GLN A 180 -15.80 -2.28 -3.07
C GLN A 180 -14.33 -2.16 -2.63
N ASP A 181 -13.92 -0.98 -2.16
CA ASP A 181 -12.55 -0.63 -1.78
C ASP A 181 -12.18 -1.09 -0.37
N ALA A 182 -13.12 -1.73 0.35
CA ALA A 182 -12.93 -2.12 1.73
C ALA A 182 -11.67 -2.97 1.94
N PRO A 183 -11.34 -3.99 1.11
CA PRO A 183 -10.16 -4.83 1.33
C PRO A 183 -8.86 -4.03 1.37
N THR A 184 -8.65 -3.09 0.43
CA THR A 184 -7.44 -2.27 0.36
C THR A 184 -7.29 -1.39 1.61
N ASN A 185 -8.37 -0.71 2.00
CA ASN A 185 -8.39 0.17 3.16
C ASN A 185 -8.26 -0.58 4.49
N MET A 186 -8.90 -1.76 4.61
CA MET A 186 -8.78 -2.66 5.74
C MET A 186 -7.34 -3.11 5.95
N LEU A 187 -6.71 -3.60 4.87
CA LEU A 187 -5.33 -4.07 4.91
C LEU A 187 -4.35 -2.95 5.28
N ALA A 188 -4.57 -1.73 4.78
CA ALA A 188 -3.78 -0.57 5.17
C ALA A 188 -3.89 -0.29 6.68
N CYS A 189 -5.10 -0.30 7.25
CA CYS A 189 -5.32 -0.07 8.68
C CYS A 189 -4.66 -1.17 9.55
N LEU A 190 -4.81 -2.43 9.13
CA LEU A 190 -4.21 -3.58 9.80
C LEU A 190 -2.67 -3.55 9.73
N ALA A 191 -2.10 -3.21 8.57
CA ALA A 191 -0.66 -3.08 8.38
C ALA A 191 -0.06 -2.01 9.30
N VAL A 192 -0.69 -0.84 9.38
CA VAL A 192 -0.26 0.25 10.26
C VAL A 192 -0.41 -0.14 11.74
N GLY A 193 -1.48 -0.83 12.12
CA GLY A 193 -1.65 -1.36 13.48
C GLY A 193 -0.55 -2.37 13.85
N ALA A 194 -0.24 -3.29 12.94
CA ALA A 194 0.83 -4.26 13.11
C ALA A 194 2.22 -3.59 13.17
N ALA A 195 2.45 -2.53 12.39
CA ALA A 195 3.69 -1.74 12.44
C ALA A 195 3.89 -1.11 13.83
N VAL A 196 2.85 -0.49 14.40
CA VAL A 196 2.92 0.10 15.75
C VAL A 196 3.23 -0.96 16.81
N LEU A 197 2.56 -2.13 16.74
CA LEU A 197 2.81 -3.23 17.67
C LEU A 197 4.21 -3.82 17.50
N PHE A 198 4.70 -3.91 16.26
CA PHE A 198 6.07 -4.32 15.95
C PHE A 198 7.08 -3.34 16.57
N VAL A 199 6.95 -2.04 16.32
CA VAL A 199 7.86 -1.00 16.88
C VAL A 199 7.83 -1.03 18.41
N ARG A 200 6.64 -1.10 19.00
CA ARG A 200 6.46 -1.24 20.45
C ARG A 200 7.21 -2.46 20.98
N ASN A 201 7.03 -3.61 20.33
CA ASN A 201 7.69 -4.84 20.74
C ASN A 201 9.20 -4.73 20.56
N THR A 202 9.71 -4.15 19.46
CA THR A 202 11.14 -4.00 19.12
C THR A 202 11.87 -3.06 20.07
N LEU A 203 11.29 -1.92 20.42
CA LEU A 203 11.94 -0.95 21.32
C LEU A 203 11.81 -1.32 22.80
N GLY A 204 10.79 -2.11 23.17
CA GLY A 204 10.65 -2.60 24.54
C GLY A 204 10.50 -1.50 25.60
N LEU A 205 9.92 -0.35 25.24
CA LEU A 205 9.91 0.87 26.07
C LEU A 205 8.88 0.87 27.20
N ARG A 206 8.25 -0.27 27.51
CA ARG A 206 7.20 -0.43 28.54
C ARG A 206 7.51 0.25 29.87
N ARG A 207 8.74 0.06 30.38
CA ARG A 207 9.18 0.63 31.66
C ARG A 207 9.60 2.10 31.57
N ARG A 208 10.00 2.57 30.39
CA ARG A 208 10.60 3.90 30.19
C ARG A 208 9.59 4.95 29.69
N LEU A 209 8.52 4.52 29.01
CA LEU A 209 7.48 5.38 28.41
C LEU A 209 6.10 4.68 28.50
N PRO A 210 5.53 4.53 29.71
CA PRO A 210 4.31 3.74 29.90
C PRO A 210 3.08 4.32 29.17
N ALA A 211 3.00 5.65 29.02
CA ALA A 211 1.91 6.31 28.30
C ALA A 211 1.93 5.98 26.79
N LEU A 212 3.09 6.12 26.13
CA LEU A 212 3.25 5.79 24.71
C LEU A 212 3.12 4.28 24.45
N ASP A 213 3.58 3.45 25.39
CA ASP A 213 3.39 2.00 25.32
C ASP A 213 1.91 1.61 25.38
N ARG A 214 1.13 2.26 26.27
CA ARG A 214 -0.31 2.03 26.36
C ARG A 214 -1.04 2.55 25.12
N LEU A 215 -0.68 3.74 24.64
CA LEU A 215 -1.26 4.31 23.42
C LEU A 215 -1.01 3.42 22.19
N SER A 216 0.23 2.95 22.01
CA SER A 216 0.58 2.04 20.90
C SER A 216 -0.18 0.71 20.99
N LEU A 217 -0.40 0.18 22.19
CA LEU A 217 -1.23 -1.01 22.37
C LEU A 217 -2.71 -0.75 22.04
N VAL A 218 -3.27 0.39 22.46
CA VAL A 218 -4.65 0.77 22.12
C VAL A 218 -4.82 0.95 20.62
N LEU A 219 -3.89 1.66 19.96
CA LEU A 219 -3.95 1.86 18.51
C LEU A 219 -3.79 0.54 17.75
N GLY A 220 -2.85 -0.32 18.16
CA GLY A 220 -2.70 -1.65 17.57
C GLY A 220 -3.93 -2.54 17.75
N ALA A 221 -4.56 -2.51 18.93
CA ALA A 221 -5.78 -3.26 19.21
C ALA A 221 -7.03 -2.66 18.52
N ALA A 222 -7.02 -1.37 18.22
CA ALA A 222 -8.08 -0.69 17.47
C ALA A 222 -8.04 -1.01 15.97
N ALA A 223 -6.89 -1.46 15.44
CA ALA A 223 -6.71 -1.72 14.02
C ALA A 223 -7.80 -2.60 13.37
N PRO A 224 -8.19 -3.75 13.98
CA PRO A 224 -9.25 -4.59 13.41
C PRO A 224 -10.63 -3.93 13.48
N ALA A 225 -10.91 -3.14 14.52
CA ALA A 225 -12.17 -2.41 14.65
C ALA A 225 -12.26 -1.31 13.58
N VAL A 226 -11.18 -0.54 13.38
CA VAL A 226 -11.10 0.48 12.32
C VAL A 226 -11.17 -0.16 10.94
N ALA A 227 -10.53 -1.32 10.73
CA ALA A 227 -10.66 -2.05 9.49
C ALA A 227 -12.12 -2.47 9.23
N LEU A 228 -12.83 -2.97 10.24
CA LEU A 228 -14.25 -3.34 10.08
C LEU A 228 -15.13 -2.14 9.69
N LEU A 229 -14.83 -0.94 10.20
CA LEU A 229 -15.53 0.28 9.81
C LEU A 229 -15.46 0.57 8.30
N ALA A 230 -14.41 0.11 7.61
CA ALA A 230 -14.29 0.26 6.15
C ALA A 230 -15.38 -0.51 5.38
N THR A 231 -15.99 -1.53 5.98
CA THR A 231 -17.08 -2.32 5.36
C THR A 231 -18.47 -1.74 5.61
N VAL A 232 -18.60 -0.88 6.62
CA VAL A 232 -19.90 -0.37 7.11
C VAL A 232 -20.11 1.09 6.70
N LEU A 233 -19.06 1.91 6.76
CA LEU A 233 -19.13 3.33 6.44
C LEU A 233 -18.97 3.57 4.93
N PRO A 234 -19.71 4.55 4.36
CA PRO A 234 -19.41 5.06 3.03
C PRO A 234 -17.98 5.58 2.96
N LYS A 235 -17.32 5.40 1.80
CA LYS A 235 -15.93 5.80 1.56
C LYS A 235 -15.63 7.23 2.02
N ALA A 236 -16.48 8.20 1.67
CA ALA A 236 -16.32 9.61 2.06
C ALA A 236 -16.25 9.82 3.59
N ALA A 237 -17.04 9.08 4.37
CA ALA A 237 -17.03 9.16 5.84
C ALA A 237 -15.86 8.36 6.46
N PHE A 238 -15.43 7.28 5.81
CA PHE A 238 -14.35 6.43 6.31
C PHE A 238 -12.97 7.05 6.11
N LEU A 239 -12.72 7.74 4.99
CA LEU A 239 -11.41 8.35 4.68
C LEU A 239 -10.83 9.25 5.78
N PRO A 240 -11.57 10.22 6.38
CA PRO A 240 -11.03 11.05 7.45
C PRO A 240 -10.73 10.23 8.72
N VAL A 241 -11.55 9.22 9.03
CA VAL A 241 -11.30 8.30 10.16
C VAL A 241 -10.03 7.49 9.94
N MET A 242 -9.86 6.94 8.73
CA MET A 242 -8.65 6.23 8.32
C MET A 242 -7.42 7.15 8.40
N GLY A 243 -7.50 8.35 7.83
CA GLY A 243 -6.41 9.32 7.85
C GLY A 243 -5.99 9.68 9.28
N ALA A 244 -6.95 9.96 10.16
CA ALA A 244 -6.69 10.25 11.57
C ALA A 244 -6.05 9.07 12.29
N TYR A 245 -6.56 7.85 12.09
CA TYR A 245 -6.01 6.63 12.68
C TYR A 245 -4.57 6.37 12.20
N VAL A 246 -4.33 6.43 10.89
CA VAL A 246 -3.01 6.20 10.29
C VAL A 246 -2.01 7.25 10.79
N CYS A 247 -2.37 8.53 10.80
CA CYS A 247 -1.52 9.59 11.34
C CYS A 247 -1.23 9.41 12.83
N ALA A 248 -2.22 9.04 13.65
CA ALA A 248 -2.03 8.79 15.07
C ALA A 248 -1.11 7.59 15.34
N ALA A 249 -1.31 6.49 14.61
CA ALA A 249 -0.52 5.28 14.71
C ALA A 249 0.93 5.49 14.25
N SER A 250 1.13 6.00 13.04
CA SER A 250 2.46 6.33 12.51
C SER A 250 3.18 7.40 13.34
N GLY A 251 2.46 8.43 13.81
CA GLY A 251 3.01 9.45 14.70
C GLY A 251 3.44 8.88 16.05
N THR A 252 2.68 7.94 16.61
CA THR A 252 3.05 7.24 17.86
C THR A 252 4.29 6.37 17.66
N ALA A 253 4.38 5.61 16.55
CA ALA A 253 5.56 4.83 16.20
C ALA A 253 6.81 5.73 16.07
N LEU A 254 6.67 6.86 15.38
CA LEU A 254 7.77 7.81 15.18
C LEU A 254 8.20 8.45 16.50
N ALA A 255 7.25 8.82 17.36
CA ALA A 255 7.52 9.37 18.68
C ALA A 255 8.23 8.38 19.60
N MET A 256 7.82 7.10 19.61
CA MET A 256 8.52 6.04 20.37
C MET A 256 9.97 5.91 19.93
N SER A 257 10.20 5.95 18.61
CA SER A 257 11.52 5.75 18.01
C SER A 257 12.43 6.97 18.24
N ALA A 258 11.89 8.18 18.10
CA ALA A 258 12.61 9.42 18.39
C ALA A 258 12.99 9.52 19.88
N MET A 259 12.07 9.15 20.78
CA MET A 259 12.33 9.20 22.22
C MET A 259 13.31 8.12 22.67
N GLY A 260 13.26 6.93 22.06
CA GLY A 260 14.25 5.87 22.24
C GLY A 260 15.65 6.33 21.79
N TRP A 261 15.73 6.97 20.62
CA TRP A 261 16.99 7.49 20.08
C TRP A 261 17.57 8.59 20.98
N ARG A 262 16.76 9.55 21.44
CA ARG A 262 17.21 10.60 22.38
C ARG A 262 17.77 10.06 23.70
N ARG A 263 17.43 8.81 24.05
CA ARG A 263 17.89 8.12 25.25
C ARG A 263 19.05 7.17 25.01
N GLY A 264 19.67 7.23 23.82
CA GLY A 264 20.89 6.49 23.47
C GLY A 264 20.66 5.08 22.91
N ASP A 265 19.42 4.68 22.61
CA ASP A 265 19.16 3.38 22.01
C ASP A 265 19.52 3.38 20.51
N ALA A 266 20.54 2.59 20.15
CA ALA A 266 21.00 2.45 18.77
C ALA A 266 19.96 1.79 17.86
N VAL A 267 19.17 0.83 18.37
CA VAL A 267 18.08 0.18 17.62
C VAL A 267 16.99 1.21 17.32
N ALA A 268 16.66 2.07 18.28
CA ALA A 268 15.68 3.12 18.11
C ALA A 268 16.02 4.13 17.00
N ARG A 269 17.32 4.45 16.84
CA ARG A 269 17.80 5.28 15.74
C ARG A 269 17.55 4.64 14.37
N TRP A 270 17.85 3.35 14.23
CA TRP A 270 17.60 2.63 12.97
C TRP A 270 16.12 2.54 12.65
N VAL A 271 15.27 2.26 13.63
CA VAL A 271 13.81 2.24 13.46
C VAL A 271 13.28 3.61 13.08
N PHE A 272 13.80 4.70 13.67
CA PHE A 272 13.41 6.07 13.29
C PHE A 272 13.78 6.40 11.84
N VAL A 273 15.01 6.11 11.43
CA VAL A 273 15.48 6.36 10.05
C VAL A 273 14.69 5.53 9.04
N ALA A 274 14.35 4.29 9.39
CA ALA A 274 13.55 3.40 8.53
C ALA A 274 12.15 3.94 8.25
N GLN A 275 11.45 4.39 9.29
CA GLN A 275 10.03 4.76 9.16
C GLN A 275 9.83 6.21 8.69
N PHE A 276 10.80 7.10 8.91
CA PHE A 276 10.64 8.53 8.63
C PHE A 276 10.21 8.81 7.17
N PRO A 277 10.82 8.20 6.14
CA PRO A 277 10.38 8.38 4.75
C PRO A 277 8.95 7.92 4.51
N LEU A 278 8.53 6.79 5.08
CA LEU A 278 7.16 6.30 4.93
C LEU A 278 6.18 7.25 5.63
N VAL A 279 6.44 7.64 6.87
CA VAL A 279 5.55 8.54 7.62
C VAL A 279 5.39 9.87 6.89
N ALA A 280 6.47 10.43 6.32
CA ALA A 280 6.40 11.62 5.50
C ALA A 280 5.52 11.41 4.25
N ALA A 281 5.69 10.30 3.55
CA ALA A 281 4.88 9.94 2.38
C ALA A 281 3.38 9.78 2.71
N VAL A 282 3.08 9.13 3.83
CA VAL A 282 1.71 8.92 4.33
C VAL A 282 1.07 10.24 4.71
N VAL A 283 1.75 11.10 5.47
CA VAL A 283 1.22 12.43 5.84
C VAL A 283 0.93 13.25 4.59
N LEU A 284 1.83 13.26 3.60
CA LEU A 284 1.64 13.96 2.35
C LEU A 284 0.40 13.44 1.59
N THR A 285 0.24 12.11 1.54
CA THR A 285 -0.89 11.44 0.88
C THR A 285 -2.21 11.73 1.59
N VAL A 286 -2.26 11.66 2.92
CA VAL A 286 -3.47 11.97 3.71
C VAL A 286 -3.85 13.44 3.52
N THR A 287 -2.88 14.35 3.56
CA THR A 287 -3.12 15.79 3.39
C THR A 287 -3.66 16.12 2.00
N ARG A 288 -3.14 15.42 0.97
CA ARG A 288 -3.67 15.49 -0.40
C ARG A 288 -5.10 14.94 -0.49
N ASN A 289 -5.36 13.76 0.09
CA ASN A 289 -6.68 13.12 0.04
C ASN A 289 -7.76 13.96 0.75
N LEU A 290 -7.38 14.71 1.79
CA LEU A 290 -8.26 15.68 2.47
C LEU A 290 -8.45 16.99 1.69
N GLY A 291 -7.71 17.20 0.59
CA GLY A 291 -7.79 18.39 -0.25
C GLY A 291 -7.15 19.64 0.38
N TRP A 292 -6.24 19.47 1.34
CA TRP A 292 -5.50 20.60 1.96
C TRP A 292 -4.29 21.03 1.14
N LEU A 293 -3.75 20.14 0.29
CA LEU A 293 -2.60 20.39 -0.56
C LEU A 293 -2.87 19.92 -2.00
N ASP A 294 -2.85 20.86 -2.95
CA ASP A 294 -2.88 20.60 -4.38
C ASP A 294 -1.45 20.32 -4.88
N LEU A 295 -0.88 19.19 -4.48
CA LEU A 295 0.44 18.77 -4.95
C LEU A 295 0.31 18.03 -6.29
N PRO A 296 0.83 18.57 -7.41
CA PRO A 296 0.81 17.89 -8.70
C PRO A 296 1.76 16.68 -8.75
N PHE A 297 2.58 16.47 -7.72
CA PHE A 297 3.73 15.57 -7.72
C PHE A 297 3.83 14.69 -6.47
N VAL A 298 2.73 14.10 -6.01
CA VAL A 298 2.85 12.91 -5.13
C VAL A 298 2.54 11.68 -5.96
N PRO A 299 3.54 11.06 -6.60
CA PRO A 299 3.33 9.80 -7.29
C PRO A 299 2.66 8.79 -6.34
N GLN A 300 1.71 8.02 -6.86
CA GLN A 300 1.14 6.86 -6.16
C GLN A 300 2.24 5.92 -5.62
N TYR A 301 3.41 5.94 -6.28
CA TYR A 301 4.61 5.20 -5.94
C TYR A 301 5.40 5.71 -4.73
N THR A 302 5.16 6.91 -4.19
CA THR A 302 5.93 7.43 -3.04
C THR A 302 5.79 6.53 -1.81
N VAL A 303 4.58 6.03 -1.54
CA VAL A 303 4.33 5.08 -0.43
C VAL A 303 5.05 3.75 -0.70
N ILE A 304 5.04 3.27 -1.94
CA ILE A 304 5.71 2.02 -2.34
C ILE A 304 7.23 2.14 -2.17
N LEU A 305 7.82 3.25 -2.57
CA LEU A 305 9.24 3.54 -2.37
C LEU A 305 9.59 3.63 -0.88
N GLY A 306 8.72 4.26 -0.08
CA GLY A 306 8.86 4.30 1.38
C GLY A 306 8.90 2.89 1.98
N LEU A 307 7.96 2.02 1.58
CA LEU A 307 7.91 0.62 2.02
C LEU A 307 9.12 -0.20 1.58
N ALA A 308 9.61 0.02 0.35
CA ALA A 308 10.78 -0.67 -0.18
C ALA A 308 12.05 -0.38 0.63
N VAL A 309 12.15 0.81 1.23
CA VAL A 309 13.25 1.18 2.13
C VAL A 309 12.98 0.73 3.56
N GLU A 310 11.76 0.96 4.06
CA GLU A 310 11.43 0.71 5.46
C GLU A 310 11.52 -0.77 5.84
N VAL A 311 10.95 -1.67 5.01
CA VAL A 311 10.87 -3.11 5.35
C VAL A 311 12.27 -3.70 5.58
N PRO A 312 13.24 -3.58 4.67
CA PRO A 312 14.61 -4.06 4.93
C PRO A 312 15.30 -3.40 6.12
N LEU A 313 15.15 -2.09 6.31
CA LEU A 313 15.80 -1.37 7.41
C LEU A 313 15.23 -1.78 8.78
N LEU A 314 13.92 -2.01 8.88
CA LEU A 314 13.29 -2.53 10.10
C LEU A 314 13.76 -3.95 10.41
N LEU A 315 14.01 -4.78 9.38
CA LEU A 315 14.59 -6.11 9.57
C LEU A 315 16.01 -6.03 10.14
N VAL A 316 16.84 -5.12 9.62
CA VAL A 316 18.20 -4.89 10.16
C VAL A 316 18.13 -4.46 11.63
N ALA A 317 17.24 -3.51 11.96
CA ALA A 317 17.04 -3.07 13.34
C ALA A 317 16.60 -4.23 14.26
N LEU A 318 15.72 -5.10 13.77
CA LEU A 318 15.28 -6.30 14.49
C LEU A 318 16.44 -7.29 14.73
N PHE A 319 17.26 -7.55 13.72
CA PHE A 319 18.43 -8.41 13.84
C PHE A 319 19.44 -7.86 14.85
N MET A 320 19.72 -6.55 14.81
CA MET A 320 20.58 -5.90 15.81
C MET A 320 20.04 -6.13 17.23
N ARG A 321 18.75 -5.90 17.42
CA ARG A 321 18.10 -6.10 18.72
C ARG A 321 18.14 -7.55 19.19
N SER A 322 17.91 -8.51 18.30
CA SER A 322 17.98 -9.94 18.60
C SER A 322 19.40 -10.36 18.99
N ARG A 323 20.42 -9.85 18.27
CA ARG A 323 21.83 -10.09 18.60
C ARG A 323 22.21 -9.50 19.96
N ASP A 324 21.77 -8.27 20.27
CA ASP A 324 22.06 -7.62 21.54
C ASP A 324 21.43 -8.40 22.72
N ARG A 325 20.22 -8.95 22.53
CA ARG A 325 19.59 -9.85 23.51
C ARG A 325 20.36 -11.15 23.70
N HIS A 326 20.71 -11.82 22.61
CA HIS A 326 21.40 -13.11 22.70
C HIS A 326 22.79 -12.96 23.34
N SER A 327 23.52 -11.89 23.01
CA SER A 327 24.81 -11.59 23.65
C SER A 327 24.68 -11.26 25.14
N ALA A 328 23.58 -10.62 25.56
CA ALA A 328 23.29 -10.40 26.98
C ALA A 328 22.99 -11.73 27.71
N GLU A 329 22.18 -12.61 27.12
CA GLU A 329 21.85 -13.93 27.67
C GLU A 329 23.10 -14.82 27.83
N VAL A 330 23.96 -14.86 26.81
CA VAL A 330 25.24 -15.60 26.88
C VAL A 330 26.14 -15.05 27.98
N ARG A 331 26.18 -13.72 28.16
CA ARG A 331 26.98 -13.09 29.22
C ARG A 331 26.42 -13.37 30.61
N GLU A 332 25.10 -13.41 30.77
CA GLU A 332 24.45 -13.80 32.03
C GLU A 332 24.75 -15.27 32.37
N GLN A 333 24.64 -16.18 31.40
CA GLN A 333 25.00 -17.58 31.58
C GLN A 333 26.48 -17.75 31.97
N ALA A 334 27.40 -17.03 31.30
CA ALA A 334 28.81 -17.05 31.64
C ALA A 334 29.10 -16.55 33.06
N LEU A 335 28.34 -15.55 33.55
CA LEU A 335 28.44 -15.06 34.93
C LEU A 335 27.83 -16.02 35.95
N THR A 336 26.89 -16.88 35.56
CA THR A 336 26.35 -17.93 36.44
C THR A 336 27.23 -19.18 36.48
N THR A 337 28.01 -19.47 35.44
CA THR A 337 28.95 -20.60 35.41
C THR A 337 30.35 -20.28 35.95
N HIS A 338 30.69 -19.00 36.12
CA HIS A 338 31.94 -18.57 36.73
C HIS A 338 31.66 -17.78 38.01
N ASP A 339 32.19 -18.24 39.14
CA ASP A 339 32.10 -17.51 40.41
C ASP A 339 32.87 -16.18 40.30
N ALA A 340 32.14 -15.07 40.40
CA ALA A 340 32.67 -13.72 40.24
C ALA A 340 33.76 -13.36 41.27
N LEU A 341 33.86 -14.11 42.37
CA LEU A 341 34.88 -13.91 43.41
C LEU A 341 36.14 -14.76 43.22
N THR A 342 36.04 -15.93 42.58
CA THR A 342 37.16 -16.90 42.50
C THR A 342 37.63 -17.19 41.09
N GLY A 343 36.87 -16.83 40.04
CA GLY A 343 37.23 -17.07 38.64
C GLY A 343 37.30 -18.55 38.24
N LEU A 344 36.87 -19.45 39.12
CA LEU A 344 36.79 -20.88 38.86
C LEU A 344 35.43 -21.24 38.28
N LEU A 345 35.39 -22.34 37.51
CA LEU A 345 34.14 -22.97 37.08
C LEU A 345 33.37 -23.39 38.34
N ALA A 346 32.11 -22.95 38.44
CA ALA A 346 31.22 -23.25 39.56
C ALA A 346 30.87 -24.75 39.67
#